data_AF-A0A401GNH6-F1
#
_entry.id   AF-A0A401GNH6-F1
#
_cell.length_a   1.000
_cell.length_b   1.000
_cell.length_c   1.000
_cell.angle_alpha   90.00
_cell.angle_beta   90.00
_cell.angle_gamma   90.00
#
_symmetry.space_group_name_H-M   'P 1'
#
loop_
_entity.id
_entity.type
_entity.pdbx_description
1 polymer ?
#
loop_
_entity_poly.entity_id
_entity_poly.type
_entity_poly.pdbx_seq_one_letter_code
_entity_poly.pdbx_strand_id
1 'polypeptide(L)'
;MQTSHLIGKKRKTSMWNAFLHKEVRTLNQALPAGIAHKKSSTYTHEISRKWHSMSGEEKIEATKDEIKALEEIRAMKVTVQHNVPLNVFHNAHATLANIQWELDMLWECMGTEALLVSVHQGKLRFKTPMDFVLKMEAYCVSGIEGVVTNHVKNLLALKAKTAALIMQKLNEVAHPTEILRMYYNNFGEHITICYGIVVENWPLTEFKCHSQITSRTEVEFKDWQDGEFQKRIGMMDIEADDDEDGEPTEAPQTGAQAVNTEDITSPADILPSTSPLFLLLVVILSCYTILYL
;
A
#
# COMPACT_ATOMS: atom_id res chain seq x y z
N MET A 1 12.89 -22.80 -22.52
CA MET A 1 11.50 -22.35 -22.32
C MET A 1 10.92 -23.09 -21.13
N GLN A 2 10.82 -22.44 -19.97
CA GLN A 2 10.19 -23.01 -18.78
C GLN A 2 8.67 -22.96 -18.99
N THR A 3 8.01 -24.12 -19.06
CA THR A 3 6.56 -24.19 -19.14
C THR A 3 5.96 -23.76 -17.82
N SER A 4 5.01 -22.83 -17.85
CA SER A 4 4.39 -22.30 -16.64
C SER A 4 3.69 -23.44 -15.89
N HIS A 5 4.00 -23.59 -14.60
CA HIS A 5 3.43 -24.60 -13.70
C HIS A 5 1.92 -24.40 -13.42
N LEU A 6 1.27 -23.45 -14.09
CA LEU A 6 -0.05 -22.94 -13.76
C LEU A 6 -1.19 -23.90 -14.14
N ILE A 7 -0.99 -24.78 -15.12
CA ILE A 7 -1.94 -25.84 -15.45
C ILE A 7 -1.34 -27.17 -14.98
N GLY A 8 -1.29 -27.35 -13.66
CA GLY A 8 -0.87 -28.60 -13.06
C GLY A 8 -1.84 -29.73 -13.41
N LYS A 9 -1.54 -30.53 -14.44
CA LYS A 9 -2.24 -31.79 -14.69
C LYS A 9 -2.22 -32.61 -13.40
N LYS A 10 -3.40 -32.90 -12.82
CA LYS A 10 -3.51 -33.75 -11.62
C LYS A 10 -2.89 -35.12 -11.95
N ARG A 11 -1.71 -35.40 -11.39
CA ARG A 11 -1.06 -36.70 -11.58
C ARG A 11 -1.87 -37.78 -10.86
N LYS A 12 -2.31 -38.80 -11.60
CA LYS A 12 -2.99 -39.98 -11.02
C LYS A 12 -2.11 -40.58 -9.93
N THR A 13 -2.70 -40.98 -8.81
CA THR A 13 -1.96 -41.65 -7.73
C THR A 13 -1.41 -42.98 -8.28
N SER A 14 -0.09 -43.14 -8.24
CA SER A 14 0.56 -44.41 -8.62
C SER A 14 0.26 -45.47 -7.57
N MET A 15 -0.07 -46.70 -8.02
CA MET A 15 -0.29 -47.85 -7.12
C MET A 15 0.94 -48.12 -6.24
N TRP A 16 2.14 -47.97 -6.80
CA TRP A 16 3.39 -48.11 -6.06
C TRP A 16 3.50 -47.08 -4.92
N ASN A 17 3.12 -45.82 -5.16
CA ASN A 17 3.20 -44.78 -4.12
C ASN A 17 2.19 -45.04 -2.99
N ALA A 18 1.00 -45.53 -3.33
CA ALA A 18 0.01 -45.94 -2.34
C ALA A 18 0.53 -47.10 -1.49
N PHE A 19 1.07 -48.14 -2.13
CA PHE A 19 1.66 -49.28 -1.43
C PHE A 19 2.84 -48.89 -0.52
N LEU A 20 3.77 -48.08 -1.04
CA LEU A 20 4.92 -47.59 -0.29
C LEU A 20 4.47 -46.81 0.96
N HIS A 21 3.46 -45.95 0.84
CA HIS A 21 2.94 -45.19 1.96
C HIS A 21 2.31 -46.09 3.03
N LYS A 22 1.50 -47.07 2.60
CA LYS A 22 0.88 -48.07 3.48
C LYS A 22 1.94 -48.86 4.25
N GLU A 23 2.93 -49.42 3.57
CA GLU A 23 3.96 -50.25 4.19
C GLU A 23 4.90 -49.45 5.10
N VAL A 24 5.31 -48.23 4.71
CA VAL A 24 6.11 -47.35 5.59
C VAL A 24 5.34 -47.00 6.87
N ARG A 25 4.02 -46.78 6.78
CA ARG A 25 3.17 -46.54 7.94
C ARG A 25 3.13 -47.78 8.85
N THR A 26 2.89 -48.96 8.29
CA THR A 26 2.89 -50.24 9.03
C THR A 26 4.22 -50.49 9.73
N LEU A 27 5.35 -50.30 9.02
CA LEU A 27 6.69 -50.50 9.57
C LEU A 27 7.03 -49.51 10.70
N ASN A 28 6.61 -48.24 10.55
CA ASN A 28 6.83 -47.24 11.61
C ASN A 28 5.90 -47.47 12.82
N GLN A 29 4.69 -47.98 12.64
CA GLN A 29 3.78 -48.34 13.74
C GLN A 29 4.26 -49.57 14.52
N ALA A 30 5.01 -50.47 13.88
CA ALA A 30 5.62 -51.62 14.54
C ALA A 30 6.87 -51.27 15.36
N LEU A 31 7.38 -50.03 15.26
CA LEU A 31 8.51 -49.59 16.09
C LEU A 31 8.04 -49.38 17.55
N PRO A 32 8.84 -49.78 18.55
CA PRO A 32 8.59 -49.49 19.96
C PRO A 32 8.37 -48.00 20.23
N ALA A 33 7.52 -47.69 21.20
CA ALA A 33 7.30 -46.31 21.64
C ALA A 33 8.62 -45.65 22.06
N GLY A 34 8.90 -44.46 21.51
CA GLY A 34 10.12 -43.69 21.79
C GLY A 34 11.19 -43.75 20.71
N ILE A 35 11.08 -44.64 19.73
CA ILE A 35 11.99 -44.65 18.57
C ILE A 35 11.46 -43.70 17.49
N ALA A 36 12.33 -42.81 16.98
CA ALA A 36 11.96 -41.91 15.90
C ALA A 36 11.57 -42.68 14.63
N HIS A 37 10.51 -42.21 13.95
CA HIS A 37 10.07 -42.77 12.68
C HIS A 37 11.20 -42.71 11.65
N LYS A 38 11.38 -43.81 10.89
CA LYS A 38 12.36 -43.84 9.81
C LYS A 38 11.76 -43.30 8.51
N LYS A 39 12.61 -42.68 7.70
CA LYS A 39 12.24 -42.12 6.39
C LYS A 39 11.93 -43.25 5.40
N SER A 40 11.06 -42.99 4.43
CA SER A 40 10.72 -43.98 3.39
C SER A 40 11.94 -44.54 2.66
N SER A 41 12.97 -43.71 2.45
CA SER A 41 14.23 -44.08 1.80
C SER A 41 14.94 -45.26 2.44
N THR A 42 14.78 -45.49 3.75
CA THR A 42 15.41 -46.62 4.44
C THR A 42 14.70 -47.94 4.15
N TYR A 43 13.39 -47.90 3.87
CA TYR A 43 12.58 -49.09 3.63
C TYR A 43 12.35 -49.40 2.15
N THR A 44 12.69 -48.47 1.26
CA THR A 44 12.39 -48.55 -0.18
C THR A 44 12.82 -49.89 -0.81
N HIS A 45 14.01 -50.39 -0.48
CA HIS A 45 14.52 -51.63 -1.09
C HIS A 45 13.73 -52.87 -0.66
N GLU A 46 13.42 -53.00 0.64
CA GLU A 46 12.65 -54.12 1.18
C GLU A 46 11.20 -54.10 0.69
N ILE A 47 10.57 -52.93 0.69
CA ILE A 47 9.20 -52.74 0.20
C ILE A 47 9.13 -53.00 -1.30
N SER A 48 10.14 -52.57 -2.07
CA SER A 48 10.21 -52.82 -3.51
C SER A 48 10.29 -54.31 -3.81
N ARG A 49 11.12 -55.06 -3.07
CA ARG A 49 11.19 -56.53 -3.18
C ARG A 49 9.83 -57.17 -2.90
N LYS A 50 9.17 -56.79 -1.80
CA LYS A 50 7.82 -57.27 -1.43
C LYS A 50 6.79 -56.97 -2.53
N TRP A 51 6.83 -55.77 -3.09
CA TRP A 51 5.96 -55.38 -4.20
C TRP A 51 6.22 -56.22 -5.45
N HIS A 52 7.48 -56.45 -5.83
CA HIS A 52 7.79 -57.27 -6.99
C HIS A 52 7.37 -58.74 -6.84
N SER A 53 7.37 -59.29 -5.61
CA SER A 53 6.87 -60.64 -5.34
C SER A 53 5.34 -60.78 -5.39
N MET A 54 4.58 -59.69 -5.27
CA MET A 54 3.11 -59.74 -5.32
C MET A 54 2.59 -59.91 -6.75
N SER A 55 1.52 -60.67 -6.90
CA SER A 55 0.80 -60.79 -8.18
C SER A 55 0.09 -59.48 -8.54
N GLY A 56 -0.37 -59.35 -9.79
CA GLY A 56 -1.09 -58.15 -10.25
C GLY A 56 -2.40 -57.91 -9.48
N GLU A 57 -3.14 -58.97 -9.18
CA GLU A 57 -4.41 -58.91 -8.44
C GLU A 57 -4.18 -58.52 -6.98
N GLU A 58 -3.17 -59.11 -6.34
CA GLU A 58 -2.76 -58.77 -4.97
C GLU A 58 -2.34 -57.31 -4.85
N LYS A 59 -1.64 -56.76 -5.86
CA LYS A 59 -1.25 -55.35 -5.89
C LYS A 59 -2.46 -54.42 -5.94
N ILE A 60 -3.46 -54.75 -6.75
CA ILE A 60 -4.68 -53.95 -6.89
C ILE A 60 -5.44 -53.96 -5.56
N GLU A 61 -5.67 -55.14 -5.00
CA GLU A 61 -6.41 -55.29 -3.74
C GLU A 61 -5.68 -54.61 -2.58
N ALA A 62 -4.36 -54.78 -2.47
CA ALA A 62 -3.56 -54.17 -1.42
C ALA A 62 -3.55 -52.63 -1.46
N THR A 63 -3.77 -52.02 -2.64
CA THR A 63 -3.65 -50.56 -2.86
C THR A 63 -4.98 -49.83 -3.01
N LYS A 64 -6.08 -50.53 -3.26
CA LYS A 64 -7.40 -49.93 -3.52
C LYS A 64 -7.84 -48.92 -2.45
N ASP A 65 -7.79 -49.33 -1.19
CA ASP A 65 -8.23 -48.49 -0.07
C ASP A 65 -7.29 -47.30 0.14
N GLU A 66 -5.97 -47.50 0.01
CA GLU A 66 -4.98 -46.44 0.22
C GLU A 66 -4.99 -45.42 -0.94
N ILE A 67 -5.29 -45.85 -2.17
CA ILE A 67 -5.49 -44.92 -3.30
C ILE A 67 -6.67 -43.99 -3.00
N LYS A 68 -7.79 -44.55 -2.53
CA LYS A 68 -8.97 -43.76 -2.16
C LYS A 68 -8.65 -42.78 -1.02
N ALA A 69 -7.99 -43.24 0.04
CA ALA A 69 -7.58 -42.38 1.15
C ALA A 69 -6.63 -41.26 0.70
N LEU A 70 -5.67 -41.55 -0.19
CA LEU A 70 -4.76 -40.54 -0.74
C LEU A 70 -5.48 -39.54 -1.65
N GLU A 71 -6.48 -39.97 -2.40
CA GLU A 71 -7.33 -39.07 -3.21
C GLU A 71 -8.19 -38.16 -2.32
N GLU A 72 -8.76 -38.69 -1.23
CA GLU A 72 -9.47 -37.90 -0.23
C GLU A 72 -8.56 -36.88 0.45
N ILE A 73 -7.35 -37.27 0.87
CA ILE A 73 -6.35 -36.34 1.42
C ILE A 73 -5.97 -35.26 0.40
N ARG A 74 -5.85 -35.61 -0.89
CA ARG A 74 -5.58 -34.62 -1.95
C ARG A 74 -6.75 -33.67 -2.15
N ALA A 75 -7.98 -34.16 -2.14
CA ALA A 75 -9.18 -33.33 -2.21
C ALA A 75 -9.30 -32.41 -0.98
N MET A 76 -8.96 -32.92 0.20
CA MET A 76 -8.91 -32.12 1.42
C MET A 76 -7.81 -31.06 1.35
N LYS A 77 -6.62 -31.37 0.84
CA LYS A 77 -5.56 -30.36 0.64
C LYS A 77 -5.97 -29.24 -0.32
N VAL A 78 -6.82 -29.52 -1.30
CA VAL A 78 -7.36 -28.47 -2.19
C VAL A 78 -8.32 -27.54 -1.43
N THR A 79 -9.03 -28.04 -0.42
CA THR A 79 -10.03 -27.26 0.34
C THR A 79 -9.47 -26.62 1.60
N VAL A 80 -8.42 -27.18 2.19
CA VAL A 80 -7.67 -26.55 3.28
C VAL A 80 -7.14 -25.23 2.74
N GLN A 81 -7.50 -24.12 3.40
CA GLN A 81 -6.87 -22.83 3.18
C GLN A 81 -5.38 -23.00 3.47
N HIS A 82 -4.61 -23.35 2.44
CA HIS A 82 -3.18 -23.29 2.54
C HIS A 82 -2.81 -21.85 2.83
N ASN A 83 -1.67 -21.67 3.50
CA ASN A 83 -1.04 -20.38 3.70
C ASN A 83 -0.48 -19.88 2.34
N VAL A 84 -1.36 -19.81 1.33
CA VAL A 84 -1.11 -19.39 -0.04
C VAL A 84 -0.41 -18.03 -0.03
N PRO A 85 -0.79 -17.05 0.82
CA PRO A 85 -0.05 -15.80 0.90
C PRO A 85 1.43 -15.99 1.27
N LEU A 86 1.73 -16.88 2.22
CA LEU A 86 3.11 -17.11 2.66
C LEU A 86 3.95 -17.83 1.60
N ASN A 87 3.38 -18.83 0.92
CA ASN A 87 4.08 -19.51 -0.18
C ASN A 87 4.28 -18.58 -1.38
N VAL A 88 3.28 -17.76 -1.73
CA VAL A 88 3.41 -16.74 -2.78
C VAL A 88 4.50 -15.74 -2.41
N PHE A 89 4.56 -15.32 -1.15
CA PHE A 89 5.60 -14.43 -0.64
C PHE A 89 7.01 -15.05 -0.77
N HIS A 90 7.21 -16.29 -0.32
CA HIS A 90 8.50 -16.96 -0.46
C HIS A 90 8.91 -17.17 -1.92
N ASN A 91 7.96 -17.53 -2.80
CA ASN A 91 8.23 -17.68 -4.24
C ASN A 91 8.62 -16.34 -4.88
N ALA A 92 7.94 -15.25 -4.52
CA ALA A 92 8.27 -13.91 -4.97
C ALA A 92 9.68 -13.52 -4.50
N HIS A 93 10.02 -13.76 -3.23
CA HIS A 93 11.35 -13.51 -2.69
C HIS A 93 12.46 -14.31 -3.40
N ALA A 94 12.24 -15.61 -3.63
CA ALA A 94 13.22 -16.44 -4.34
C ALA A 94 13.44 -15.95 -5.78
N THR A 95 12.36 -15.52 -6.45
CA THR A 95 12.43 -14.98 -7.81
C THR A 95 13.16 -13.63 -7.83
N LEU A 96 12.85 -12.74 -6.89
CA LEU A 96 13.53 -11.44 -6.75
C LEU A 96 15.02 -11.62 -6.41
N ALA A 97 15.38 -12.56 -5.56
CA ALA A 97 16.77 -12.86 -5.24
C ALA A 97 17.56 -13.35 -6.48
N ASN A 98 16.94 -14.19 -7.32
CA ASN A 98 17.57 -14.62 -8.57
C ASN A 98 17.74 -13.44 -9.54
N ILE A 99 16.73 -12.58 -9.70
CA ILE A 99 16.84 -11.40 -10.57
C ILE A 99 17.92 -10.45 -10.05
N GLN A 100 17.99 -10.23 -8.73
CA GLN A 100 19.03 -9.40 -8.13
C GLN A 100 20.42 -9.90 -8.51
N TRP A 101 20.67 -11.20 -8.38
CA TRP A 101 21.95 -11.79 -8.75
C TRP A 101 22.31 -11.54 -10.23
N GLU A 102 21.34 -11.66 -11.14
CA GLU A 102 21.54 -11.35 -12.56
C GLU A 102 21.84 -9.86 -12.80
N LEU A 103 21.22 -8.95 -12.04
CA LEU A 103 21.50 -7.51 -12.12
C LEU A 103 22.91 -7.17 -11.59
N ASP A 104 23.35 -7.82 -10.51
CA ASP A 104 24.71 -7.65 -9.99
C ASP A 104 25.74 -8.14 -11.03
N MET A 105 25.49 -9.27 -11.68
CA MET A 105 26.32 -9.77 -12.79
C MET A 105 26.34 -8.83 -13.99
N LEU A 106 25.22 -8.20 -14.31
CA LEU A 106 25.13 -7.21 -15.39
C LEU A 106 26.02 -5.99 -15.09
N TRP A 107 26.00 -5.50 -13.85
CA TRP A 107 26.85 -4.40 -13.42
C TRP A 107 28.34 -4.77 -13.48
N GLU A 108 28.72 -5.93 -12.95
CA GLU A 108 30.12 -6.39 -12.99
C GLU A 108 30.65 -6.55 -14.43
N CYS A 109 29.82 -7.06 -15.35
CA CYS A 109 30.25 -7.33 -16.72
C CYS A 109 30.21 -6.10 -17.64
N MET A 110 29.22 -5.22 -17.46
CA MET A 110 28.92 -4.14 -18.42
C MET A 110 28.98 -2.73 -17.83
N GLY A 111 29.16 -2.59 -16.52
CA GLY A 111 29.08 -1.31 -15.82
C GLY A 111 27.69 -0.66 -15.91
N THR A 112 26.65 -1.43 -16.23
CA THR A 112 25.29 -0.92 -16.34
C THR A 112 24.59 -1.02 -14.98
N GLU A 113 24.16 0.12 -14.46
CA GLU A 113 23.37 0.17 -13.24
C GLU A 113 21.89 -0.05 -13.55
N ALA A 114 21.29 -1.03 -12.87
CA ALA A 114 19.89 -1.39 -13.06
C ALA A 114 19.14 -1.36 -11.73
N LEU A 115 17.90 -0.86 -11.75
CA LEU A 115 17.01 -0.83 -10.59
C LEU A 115 15.77 -1.68 -10.86
N LEU A 116 15.56 -2.72 -10.07
CA LEU A 116 14.33 -3.50 -10.07
C LEU A 116 13.38 -2.98 -8.98
N VAL A 117 12.16 -2.61 -9.37
CA VAL A 117 11.10 -2.31 -8.41
C VAL A 117 9.95 -3.30 -8.58
N SER A 118 9.59 -3.95 -7.47
CA SER A 118 8.43 -4.83 -7.39
C SER A 118 7.37 -4.20 -6.49
N VAL A 119 6.11 -4.26 -6.92
CA VAL A 119 5.00 -3.57 -6.27
C VAL A 119 3.88 -4.57 -5.98
N HIS A 120 3.50 -4.71 -4.71
CA HIS A 120 2.37 -5.54 -4.32
C HIS A 120 1.06 -4.75 -4.42
N GLN A 121 0.04 -5.32 -5.09
CA GLN A 121 -1.22 -4.64 -5.40
C GLN A 121 -2.12 -4.32 -4.19
N GLY A 122 -1.75 -4.71 -2.97
CA GLY A 122 -2.65 -4.69 -1.82
C GLY A 122 -2.90 -3.33 -1.13
N LYS A 123 -2.02 -2.33 -1.29
CA LYS A 123 -2.10 -1.08 -0.49
C LYS A 123 -1.72 0.22 -1.19
N LEU A 124 -1.21 0.16 -2.41
CA LEU A 124 -0.73 1.36 -3.08
C LEU A 124 -1.86 2.01 -3.89
N ARG A 125 -2.02 3.33 -3.70
CA ARG A 125 -2.97 4.17 -4.45
C ARG A 125 -2.53 4.46 -5.89
N PHE A 126 -1.55 3.73 -6.43
CA PHE A 126 -1.20 3.87 -7.84
C PHE A 126 -2.28 3.17 -8.67
N LYS A 127 -2.85 3.88 -9.64
CA LYS A 127 -3.89 3.30 -10.50
C LYS A 127 -3.28 2.23 -11.40
N THR A 128 -2.03 2.42 -11.80
CA THR A 128 -1.26 1.46 -12.60
C THR A 128 0.20 1.41 -12.15
N PRO A 129 0.92 0.30 -12.38
CA PRO A 129 2.37 0.23 -12.21
C PRO A 129 3.12 1.30 -13.02
N MET A 130 2.58 1.72 -14.18
CA MET A 130 3.15 2.79 -15.00
C MET A 130 3.16 4.13 -14.27
N ASP A 131 2.11 4.46 -13.52
CA ASP A 131 2.07 5.71 -12.75
C ASP A 131 3.17 5.76 -11.69
N PHE A 132 3.52 4.59 -11.13
CA PHE A 132 4.62 4.50 -10.18
C PHE A 132 5.97 4.70 -10.88
N VAL A 133 6.20 4.03 -12.01
CA VAL A 133 7.44 4.16 -12.79
C VAL A 133 7.65 5.60 -13.23
N LEU A 134 6.64 6.25 -13.81
CA LEU A 134 6.72 7.64 -14.25
C LEU A 134 7.02 8.60 -13.10
N LYS A 135 6.49 8.35 -11.90
CA LYS A 135 6.79 9.16 -10.71
C LYS A 135 8.21 8.94 -10.22
N MET A 136 8.70 7.69 -10.23
CA MET A 136 10.08 7.37 -9.89
C MET A 136 11.05 7.97 -10.90
N GLU A 137 10.75 7.89 -12.20
CA GLU A 137 11.54 8.54 -13.25
C GLU A 137 11.58 10.05 -13.06
N ALA A 138 10.43 10.68 -12.84
CA ALA A 138 10.37 12.12 -12.55
C ALA A 138 11.18 12.49 -11.30
N TYR A 139 11.19 11.63 -10.27
CA TYR A 139 12.01 11.81 -9.06
C TYR A 139 13.51 11.68 -9.36
N CYS A 140 13.91 10.70 -10.17
CA CYS A 140 15.31 10.50 -10.57
C CYS A 140 15.81 11.67 -11.44
N VAL A 141 14.99 12.18 -12.36
CA VAL A 141 15.37 13.29 -13.26
C VAL A 141 15.36 14.64 -12.54
N SER A 142 14.36 14.90 -11.70
CA SER A 142 14.17 16.20 -11.05
C SER A 142 14.90 16.31 -9.71
N GLY A 143 15.40 15.20 -9.18
CA GLY A 143 15.87 15.08 -7.81
C GLY A 143 14.76 15.22 -6.76
N ILE A 144 15.14 15.02 -5.49
CA ILE A 144 14.25 15.18 -4.33
C ILE A 144 13.69 16.61 -4.29
N GLU A 145 14.55 17.58 -4.58
CA GLU A 145 14.21 19.00 -4.57
C GLU A 145 13.17 19.37 -5.64
N GLY A 146 13.25 18.79 -6.83
CA GLY A 146 12.24 18.97 -7.88
C GLY A 146 10.86 18.47 -7.47
N VAL A 147 10.80 17.34 -6.76
CA VAL A 147 9.53 16.79 -6.27
C VAL A 147 8.96 17.61 -5.12
N VAL A 148 9.80 18.04 -4.18
CA VAL A 148 9.38 18.92 -3.07
C VAL A 148 8.90 20.26 -3.60
N THR A 149 9.66 20.90 -4.50
CA THR A 149 9.27 22.20 -5.09
C THR A 149 8.00 22.09 -5.92
N ASN A 150 7.81 21.02 -6.70
CA ASN A 150 6.56 20.77 -7.42
C ASN A 150 5.39 20.53 -6.45
N HIS A 151 5.60 19.79 -5.36
CA HIS A 151 4.58 19.58 -4.34
C HIS A 151 4.17 20.90 -3.69
N VAL A 152 5.14 21.73 -3.27
CA VAL A 152 4.90 23.05 -2.68
C VAL A 152 4.18 23.97 -3.68
N LYS A 153 4.63 24.02 -4.94
CA LYS A 153 3.96 24.80 -6.00
C LYS A 153 2.51 24.37 -6.21
N ASN A 154 2.25 23.07 -6.31
CA ASN A 154 0.90 22.54 -6.46
C ASN A 154 0.02 22.85 -5.24
N LEU A 155 0.57 22.73 -4.03
CA LEU A 155 -0.13 23.05 -2.80
C LEU A 155 -0.45 24.55 -2.69
N LEU A 156 0.47 25.43 -3.08
CA LEU A 156 0.23 26.88 -3.15
C LEU A 156 -0.82 27.23 -4.21
N ALA A 157 -0.77 26.62 -5.39
CA ALA A 157 -1.75 26.83 -6.45
C ALA A 157 -3.15 26.38 -6.02
N LEU A 158 -3.24 25.22 -5.35
CA LEU A 158 -4.49 24.73 -4.77
C LEU A 158 -5.01 25.71 -3.71
N LYS A 159 -4.18 26.13 -2.75
CA LYS A 159 -4.56 27.14 -1.73
C LYS A 159 -5.09 28.44 -2.35
N ALA A 160 -4.43 28.95 -3.39
CA ALA A 160 -4.85 30.17 -4.06
C ALA A 160 -6.22 30.00 -4.75
N LYS A 161 -6.42 28.88 -5.46
CA LYS A 161 -7.70 28.56 -6.11
C LYS A 161 -8.84 28.41 -5.09
N THR A 162 -8.55 27.73 -3.99
CA THR A 162 -9.46 27.48 -2.87
C THR A 162 -9.87 28.80 -2.19
N ALA A 163 -8.91 29.70 -1.92
CA ALA A 163 -9.19 31.03 -1.37
C ALA A 163 -10.04 31.90 -2.31
N ALA A 164 -9.76 31.86 -3.62
CA ALA A 164 -10.54 32.57 -4.63
C ALA A 164 -11.99 32.07 -4.68
N LEU A 165 -12.20 30.76 -4.57
CA LEU A 165 -13.55 30.17 -4.58
C LEU A 165 -14.37 30.61 -3.37
N ILE A 166 -13.79 30.67 -2.16
CA ILE A 166 -14.53 31.15 -0.98
C ILE A 166 -14.88 32.62 -1.12
N MET A 167 -13.94 33.46 -1.55
CA MET A 167 -14.20 34.89 -1.74
C MET A 167 -15.32 35.11 -2.76
N GLN A 168 -15.34 34.32 -3.85
CA GLN A 168 -16.43 34.34 -4.81
C GLN A 168 -17.76 33.99 -4.14
N LYS A 169 -17.83 32.88 -3.39
CA LYS A 169 -19.05 32.42 -2.72
C LYS A 169 -19.55 33.39 -1.65
N LEU A 170 -18.64 33.96 -0.85
CA LEU A 170 -18.98 34.97 0.15
C LEU A 170 -19.58 36.22 -0.51
N ASN A 171 -19.01 36.69 -1.62
CA ASN A 171 -19.54 37.84 -2.34
C ASN A 171 -20.90 37.55 -3.01
N GLU A 172 -21.12 36.34 -3.53
CA GLU A 172 -22.42 35.90 -4.05
C GLU A 172 -23.52 36.01 -2.97
N VAL A 173 -23.20 35.66 -1.72
CA VAL A 173 -24.14 35.68 -0.59
C VAL A 173 -24.28 37.08 0.04
N ALA A 174 -23.19 37.87 0.07
CA ALA A 174 -23.16 39.20 0.69
C ALA A 174 -23.90 40.28 -0.12
N HIS A 175 -24.22 40.02 -1.39
CA HIS A 175 -24.87 40.99 -2.28
C HIS A 175 -26.05 41.72 -1.59
N PRO A 176 -26.12 43.08 -1.65
CA PRO A 176 -25.38 43.99 -2.54
C PRO A 176 -24.00 44.46 -2.06
N THR A 177 -23.54 44.07 -0.86
CA THR A 177 -22.27 44.58 -0.31
C THR A 177 -21.10 43.67 -0.72
N GLU A 178 -20.01 44.24 -1.21
CA GLU A 178 -18.81 43.50 -1.59
C GLU A 178 -17.84 43.36 -0.41
N ILE A 179 -17.42 42.13 -0.11
CA ILE A 179 -16.41 41.80 0.87
C ILE A 179 -15.04 41.90 0.19
N LEU A 180 -14.27 42.94 0.53
CA LEU A 180 -12.96 43.22 -0.07
C LEU A 180 -11.84 42.27 0.40
N ARG A 181 -11.95 41.75 1.63
CA ARG A 181 -10.90 40.95 2.26
C ARG A 181 -11.50 39.83 3.08
N MET A 182 -10.89 38.65 3.00
CA MET A 182 -11.25 37.52 3.83
C MET A 182 -10.64 37.60 5.22
N TYR A 183 -11.48 37.51 6.25
CA TYR A 183 -11.06 37.41 7.65
C TYR A 183 -11.22 35.96 8.12
N TYR A 184 -10.12 35.30 8.48
CA TYR A 184 -10.18 33.95 9.07
C TYR A 184 -10.19 34.01 10.60
N ASN A 185 -9.43 34.94 11.16
CA ASN A 185 -9.47 35.24 12.59
C ASN A 185 -10.68 36.15 12.85
N ASN A 186 -11.43 35.84 13.91
CA ASN A 186 -12.65 36.56 14.29
C ASN A 186 -13.66 36.65 13.15
N PHE A 187 -13.84 35.55 12.39
CA PHE A 187 -14.83 35.49 11.30
C PHE A 187 -16.22 35.91 11.79
N GLY A 188 -16.61 35.51 13.01
CA GLY A 188 -17.87 35.90 13.62
C GLY A 188 -18.06 37.43 13.70
N GLU A 189 -17.05 38.15 14.21
CA GLU A 189 -17.12 39.59 14.39
C GLU A 189 -17.14 40.36 13.06
N HIS A 190 -16.27 39.98 12.13
CA HIS A 190 -16.08 40.75 10.89
C HIS A 190 -17.02 40.34 9.76
N ILE A 191 -17.46 39.07 9.74
CA ILE A 191 -18.29 38.53 8.65
C ILE A 191 -19.70 38.25 9.14
N THR A 192 -19.85 37.49 10.24
CA THR A 192 -21.20 37.11 10.71
C THR A 192 -21.99 38.30 11.24
N ILE A 193 -21.41 39.14 12.11
CA ILE A 193 -22.12 40.31 12.66
C ILE A 193 -22.36 41.37 11.57
N CYS A 194 -21.35 41.65 10.74
CA CYS A 194 -21.48 42.72 9.74
C CYS A 194 -22.41 42.36 8.56
N TYR A 195 -22.45 41.09 8.14
CA TYR A 195 -23.14 40.67 6.91
C TYR A 195 -24.23 39.61 7.13
N GLY A 196 -24.37 39.05 8.33
CA GLY A 196 -25.33 37.98 8.63
C GLY A 196 -25.01 36.66 7.94
N ILE A 197 -23.73 36.40 7.65
CA ILE A 197 -23.28 35.19 6.95
C ILE A 197 -22.78 34.15 7.97
N VAL A 198 -23.34 32.96 7.91
CA VAL A 198 -22.94 31.80 8.72
C VAL A 198 -22.43 30.70 7.78
N VAL A 199 -21.30 30.09 8.12
CA VAL A 199 -20.74 28.97 7.36
C VAL A 199 -21.28 27.67 7.94
N GLU A 200 -22.08 26.95 7.16
CA GLU A 200 -22.57 25.62 7.54
C GLU A 200 -21.86 24.54 6.72
N ASN A 201 -21.83 23.31 7.25
CA ASN A 201 -21.25 22.14 6.58
C ASN A 201 -19.79 22.32 6.12
N TRP A 202 -18.98 23.03 6.90
CA TRP A 202 -17.56 23.17 6.61
C TRP A 202 -16.85 21.80 6.68
N PRO A 203 -16.06 21.39 5.65
CA PRO A 203 -15.49 20.05 5.59
C PRO A 203 -14.37 19.79 6.59
N LEU A 204 -13.80 20.84 7.18
CA LEU A 204 -12.80 20.73 8.24
C LEU A 204 -13.46 20.95 9.60
N THR A 205 -12.82 20.47 10.65
CA THR A 205 -13.29 20.69 12.03
C THR A 205 -13.33 22.17 12.40
N GLU A 206 -12.45 22.98 11.81
CA GLU A 206 -12.30 24.40 12.10
C GLU A 206 -12.11 25.22 10.82
N PHE A 207 -12.66 26.44 10.82
CA PHE A 207 -12.48 27.41 9.76
C PHE A 207 -11.16 28.15 9.92
N LYS A 208 -10.11 27.66 9.24
CA LYS A 208 -8.73 28.16 9.39
C LYS A 208 -8.18 28.82 8.12
N CYS A 209 -7.17 29.67 8.28
CA CYS A 209 -6.50 30.32 7.16
C CYS A 209 -5.77 29.29 6.28
N HIS A 210 -5.75 29.51 4.96
CA HIS A 210 -5.07 28.64 4.00
C HIS A 210 -3.59 28.42 4.31
N SER A 211 -2.91 29.39 4.93
CA SER A 211 -1.50 29.23 5.34
C SER A 211 -1.32 28.08 6.35
N GLN A 212 -2.31 27.84 7.20
CA GLN A 212 -2.30 26.82 8.26
C GLN A 212 -2.68 25.41 7.75
N ILE A 213 -3.15 25.28 6.50
CA ILE A 213 -3.42 23.96 5.90
C ILE A 213 -2.10 23.38 5.38
N THR A 214 -1.58 22.32 6.00
CA THR A 214 -0.28 21.72 5.62
C THR A 214 -0.42 20.53 4.67
N SER A 215 -1.60 19.89 4.64
CA SER A 215 -1.82 18.68 3.85
C SER A 215 -2.56 18.96 2.55
N ARG A 216 -2.06 18.40 1.44
CA ARG A 216 -2.77 18.40 0.15
C ARG A 216 -4.13 17.72 0.23
N THR A 217 -4.26 16.67 1.04
CA THR A 217 -5.53 15.96 1.21
C THR A 217 -6.60 16.83 1.88
N GLU A 218 -6.20 17.79 2.73
CA GLU A 218 -7.11 18.78 3.30
C GLU A 218 -7.58 19.83 2.28
N VAL A 219 -6.79 20.09 1.23
CA VAL A 219 -7.14 21.09 0.18
C VAL A 219 -7.88 20.46 -1.00
N GLU A 220 -7.65 19.18 -1.30
CA GLU A 220 -8.25 18.47 -2.43
C GLU A 220 -9.67 17.93 -2.18
N PHE A 221 -10.36 18.39 -1.13
CA PHE A 221 -11.75 18.03 -0.90
C PHE A 221 -12.61 18.54 -2.06
N LYS A 222 -12.94 17.62 -2.98
CA LYS A 222 -13.85 17.85 -4.12
C LYS A 222 -15.21 18.39 -3.66
N ASP A 223 -15.57 18.08 -2.43
CA ASP A 223 -16.82 18.47 -1.78
C ASP A 223 -16.90 19.98 -1.46
N TRP A 224 -15.83 20.75 -1.70
CA TRP A 224 -15.87 22.21 -1.63
C TRP A 224 -16.85 22.86 -2.61
N GLN A 225 -17.18 22.17 -3.71
CA GLN A 225 -18.19 22.69 -4.65
C GLN A 225 -19.61 22.58 -4.10
N ASP A 226 -19.84 21.68 -3.14
CA ASP A 226 -21.16 21.37 -2.59
C ASP A 226 -21.41 22.04 -1.22
N GLY A 227 -20.39 22.68 -0.63
CA GLY A 227 -20.54 23.46 0.58
C GLY A 227 -21.41 24.70 0.35
N GLU A 228 -22.60 24.72 0.93
CA GLU A 228 -23.52 25.85 0.83
C GLU A 228 -23.21 26.92 1.90
N PHE A 229 -22.88 28.12 1.47
CA PHE A 229 -22.90 29.30 2.34
C PHE A 229 -24.35 29.79 2.44
N GLN A 230 -24.93 29.77 3.63
CA GLN A 230 -26.30 30.22 3.83
C GLN A 230 -26.32 31.62 4.43
N LYS A 231 -27.08 32.52 3.81
CA LYS A 231 -27.42 33.82 4.41
C LYS A 231 -28.57 33.60 5.38
N ARG A 232 -28.30 33.65 6.68
CA ARG A 232 -29.39 33.63 7.66
C ARG A 232 -29.85 35.08 7.89
N ILE A 233 -30.83 35.52 7.10
CA ILE A 233 -31.51 36.79 7.34
C ILE A 233 -32.50 36.58 8.50
N GLY A 234 -32.00 36.64 9.71
CA GLY A 234 -32.78 36.91 10.89
C GLY A 234 -32.10 38.05 11.63
N MET A 235 -32.87 39.02 12.14
CA MET A 235 -32.40 39.80 13.28
C MET A 235 -32.02 38.76 14.33
N MET A 236 -30.73 38.50 14.46
CA MET A 236 -30.23 37.85 15.65
C MET A 236 -30.49 38.90 16.71
N ASP A 237 -31.64 38.79 17.37
CA ASP A 237 -31.87 39.39 18.67
C ASP A 237 -30.78 38.75 19.52
N ILE A 238 -29.60 39.38 19.52
CA ILE A 238 -28.56 39.14 20.51
C ILE A 238 -29.24 39.66 21.76
N GLU A 239 -30.01 38.79 22.42
CA GLU A 239 -30.41 38.97 23.80
C GLU A 239 -29.09 39.27 24.52
N ALA A 240 -28.90 40.54 24.85
CA ALA A 240 -27.81 40.96 25.69
C ALA A 240 -28.07 40.26 27.01
N ASP A 241 -27.36 39.14 27.24
CA ASP A 241 -27.26 38.52 28.55
C ASP A 241 -26.56 39.54 29.46
N ASP A 242 -27.36 40.46 30.00
CA ASP A 242 -27.03 41.40 31.06
C ASP A 242 -26.90 40.62 32.39
N ASP A 243 -25.95 39.68 32.47
CA ASP A 243 -25.67 38.92 33.69
C ASP A 243 -24.26 39.20 34.21
N GLU A 244 -24.25 39.97 35.30
CA GLU A 244 -23.43 39.87 36.51
C GLU A 244 -21.90 39.74 36.39
N ASP A 245 -21.21 40.85 36.71
CA ASP A 245 -20.12 40.97 37.69
C ASP A 245 -19.26 39.71 37.95
N GLY A 246 -18.60 39.22 36.91
CA GLY A 246 -17.57 38.19 36.98
C GLY A 246 -16.16 38.77 37.11
N GLU A 247 -15.57 38.55 38.28
CA GLU A 247 -14.20 38.85 38.72
C GLU A 247 -13.10 38.64 37.64
N PRO A 248 -12.12 39.56 37.50
CA PRO A 248 -11.11 39.49 36.44
C PRO A 248 -10.14 38.32 36.68
N THR A 249 -10.28 37.25 35.90
CA THR A 249 -9.32 36.15 35.88
C THR A 249 -8.17 36.50 34.94
N GLU A 250 -6.96 36.58 35.51
CA GLU A 250 -5.71 36.92 34.84
C GLU A 250 -5.43 36.03 33.61
N ALA A 251 -5.05 36.66 32.50
CA ALA A 251 -4.67 35.99 31.27
C ALA A 251 -3.35 35.19 31.42
N PRO A 252 -3.25 33.96 30.88
CA PRO A 252 -1.99 33.25 30.82
C PRO A 252 -1.07 33.92 29.78
N GLN A 253 0.11 34.35 30.24
CA GLN A 253 1.18 34.83 29.37
C GLN A 253 1.71 33.67 28.52
N THR A 254 1.25 33.58 27.28
CA THR A 254 1.82 32.66 26.29
C THR A 254 3.15 33.23 25.80
N GLY A 255 4.23 32.87 26.47
CA GLY A 255 5.60 33.15 26.04
C GLY A 255 5.88 32.49 24.69
N ALA A 256 6.01 33.30 23.65
CA ALA A 256 6.55 32.86 22.38
C ALA A 256 8.03 32.51 22.57
N GLN A 257 8.33 31.22 22.70
CA GLN A 257 9.69 30.71 22.52
C GLN A 257 9.99 30.71 21.02
N ALA A 258 10.90 31.59 20.62
CA ALA A 258 11.55 31.52 19.33
C ALA A 258 12.33 30.19 19.26
N VAL A 259 11.85 29.26 18.43
CA VAL A 259 12.64 28.10 18.03
C VAL A 259 13.71 28.62 17.08
N ASN A 260 14.95 28.65 17.58
CA ASN A 260 16.13 28.84 16.77
C ASN A 260 16.20 27.71 15.73
N THR A 261 16.00 28.04 14.46
CA THR A 261 16.41 27.20 13.34
C THR A 261 17.92 27.11 13.36
N GLU A 262 18.43 25.95 13.79
CA GLU A 262 19.82 25.61 13.63
C GLU A 262 20.18 25.53 12.14
N ASP A 263 21.28 26.20 11.86
CA ASP A 263 21.97 26.39 10.60
C ASP A 263 22.46 25.03 10.08
N ILE A 264 21.72 24.41 9.15
CA ILE A 264 22.21 23.25 8.41
C ILE A 264 23.21 23.79 7.37
N THR A 265 24.46 23.78 7.78
CA THR A 265 25.61 24.06 6.93
C THR A 265 25.60 23.10 5.75
N SER A 266 25.51 23.68 4.55
CA SER A 266 25.59 22.98 3.26
C SER A 266 26.96 22.31 3.09
N PRO A 267 27.03 20.98 2.83
CA PRO A 267 28.21 20.38 2.27
C PRO A 267 28.12 20.49 0.74
N ALA A 268 28.45 21.67 0.23
CA ALA A 268 28.97 21.76 -1.12
C ALA A 268 30.41 21.22 -1.06
N ASP A 269 30.62 19.96 -1.44
CA ASP A 269 31.72 19.54 -2.30
C ASP A 269 31.80 18.01 -2.43
N ILE A 270 32.24 17.59 -3.62
CA ILE A 270 32.67 16.26 -4.05
C ILE A 270 31.58 15.31 -4.58
N LEU A 271 31.17 15.52 -5.84
CA LEU A 271 31.00 14.40 -6.78
C LEU A 271 31.57 14.76 -8.16
N PRO A 272 32.40 13.90 -8.78
CA PRO A 272 32.90 14.12 -10.12
C PRO A 272 31.77 13.98 -11.14
N SER A 273 31.51 15.07 -11.86
CA SER A 273 30.69 15.13 -13.06
C SER A 273 31.36 14.35 -14.19
N THR A 274 31.09 13.06 -14.27
CA THR A 274 31.16 12.31 -15.53
C THR A 274 29.82 11.63 -15.71
N SER A 275 28.95 12.22 -16.54
CA SER A 275 27.66 11.63 -16.88
C SER A 275 27.86 10.58 -17.98
N PRO A 276 27.84 9.27 -17.70
CA PRO A 276 27.50 8.31 -18.74
C PRO A 276 26.03 8.53 -19.11
N LEU A 277 25.71 8.44 -20.39
CA LEU A 277 24.34 8.40 -20.88
C LEU A 277 23.60 7.24 -20.20
N PHE A 278 22.83 7.52 -19.15
CA PHE A 278 21.93 6.57 -18.50
C PHE A 278 20.78 6.25 -19.48
N LEU A 279 20.95 5.18 -20.25
CA LEU A 279 19.86 4.56 -20.98
C LEU A 279 19.05 3.72 -19.99
N LEU A 280 18.01 4.32 -19.41
CA LEU A 280 17.05 3.63 -18.55
C LEU A 280 16.18 2.70 -19.39
N LEU A 281 16.64 1.47 -19.62
CA LEU A 281 15.83 0.44 -20.27
C LEU A 281 14.83 -0.14 -19.24
N VAL A 282 13.61 0.40 -19.20
CA VAL A 282 12.56 -0.12 -18.31
C VAL A 282 11.99 -1.42 -18.89
N VAL A 283 12.50 -2.56 -18.45
CA VAL A 283 11.91 -3.87 -18.76
C VAL A 283 10.73 -4.13 -17.83
N ILE A 284 9.51 -3.84 -18.30
CA ILE A 284 8.28 -4.11 -17.55
C ILE A 284 7.83 -5.55 -17.82
N LEU A 285 8.19 -6.47 -16.93
CA LEU A 285 7.55 -7.79 -16.85
C LEU A 285 6.16 -7.65 -16.22
N SER A 286 5.21 -7.20 -17.04
CA SER A 286 3.81 -7.07 -16.68
C SER A 286 3.17 -8.48 -16.55
N CYS A 287 3.14 -9.02 -15.33
CA CYS A 287 2.41 -10.26 -15.02
C CYS A 287 0.90 -9.99 -14.96
N TYR A 288 0.26 -9.66 -16.08
CA TYR A 288 -1.17 -9.32 -16.13
C TYR A 288 -2.12 -10.49 -16.38
N THR A 289 -1.68 -11.75 -16.26
CA THR A 289 -2.49 -12.88 -16.74
C THR A 289 -2.58 -14.06 -15.77
N ILE A 290 -2.99 -13.87 -14.50
CA ILE A 290 -3.73 -14.91 -13.74
C ILE A 290 -4.56 -14.22 -12.65
N LEU A 291 -5.81 -13.85 -12.92
CA LEU A 291 -6.86 -13.67 -11.90
C LEU A 291 -8.28 -13.52 -12.46
N TYR A 292 -8.44 -13.53 -13.79
CA TYR A 292 -9.75 -13.71 -14.45
C TYR A 292 -9.72 -14.99 -15.29
N LEU A 293 -9.88 -16.14 -14.62
CA LEU A 293 -10.40 -17.42 -15.16
C LEU A 293 -10.54 -18.44 -14.02
#